data_AF-A0A5J5FAZ9-F1
#
_entry.id   AF-A0A5J5FAZ9-F1
#
_cell.length_a   1.000
_cell.length_b   1.000
_cell.length_c   1.000
_cell.angle_alpha   90.00
_cell.angle_beta   90.00
_cell.angle_gamma   90.00
#
_symmetry.space_group_name_H-M   'P 1'
#
loop_
_entity.id
_entity.type
_entity.pdbx_description
1 polymer ?
#
loop_
_entity_poly.entity_id
_entity_poly.type
_entity_poly.pdbx_seq_one_letter_code
_entity_poly.pdbx_strand_id
1 'polypeptide(L)'
;MLRTIFFCVAALSTFTTAVWAELNCTAVPISLAVANSTLSSGVKRRGVAVTLGTPPQKFSLTVAATYNNTYFQEGPVTKENCPMDADTPAARCITLKGGVFDRDASFTWLPQTKQSFRGSSQDFNTVLDTFDRGQEVLSTSEFNLTNYPVGLLSKYTGDAAAHGMLGLSLNSTLLETLVAEGKISSNSWALDYGWSGYDSTWVDGALTLGGYDKSRFQGDLYPQDFSIQSNGQVDQECALKVTIESMVMTNSSGSVDLLPGGKSEAKLACVTPNYPLITLPGTMFDIFNQNMNGKYSDDKRSVGAFYLWGFVDSGTPYALCFQFI
;
A
#
# COMPACT_ATOMS: atom_id res chain seq x y z
N MET A 1 -31.32 31.81 -79.04
CA MET A 1 -31.46 32.13 -77.60
C MET A 1 -31.91 30.87 -76.88
N LEU A 2 -30.96 30.13 -76.32
CA LEU A 2 -31.18 28.85 -75.63
C LEU A 2 -31.04 29.12 -74.12
N ARG A 3 -32.04 28.81 -73.31
CA ARG A 3 -31.95 28.90 -71.84
C ARG A 3 -32.11 27.51 -71.23
N THR A 4 -31.01 27.02 -70.70
CA THR A 4 -30.85 25.76 -69.96
C THR A 4 -31.50 25.86 -68.58
N ILE A 5 -32.35 24.90 -68.23
CA ILE A 5 -32.93 24.75 -66.89
C ILE A 5 -32.05 23.78 -66.09
N PHE A 6 -31.46 24.26 -65.00
CA PHE A 6 -30.72 23.43 -64.04
C PHE A 6 -31.69 22.84 -63.01
N PHE A 7 -31.74 21.52 -62.90
CA PHE A 7 -32.37 20.81 -61.79
C PHE A 7 -31.38 20.75 -60.61
N CYS A 8 -31.80 21.24 -59.44
CA CYS A 8 -31.04 21.11 -58.19
C CYS A 8 -31.61 19.92 -57.41
N VAL A 9 -30.83 18.84 -57.29
CA VAL A 9 -31.17 17.66 -56.49
C VAL A 9 -30.72 17.92 -55.06
N ALA A 10 -31.66 18.04 -54.13
CA ALA A 10 -31.36 18.13 -52.70
C ALA A 10 -31.14 16.72 -52.13
N ALA A 11 -29.91 16.41 -51.73
CA ALA A 11 -29.58 15.19 -51.01
C ALA A 11 -29.92 15.36 -49.51
N LEU A 12 -30.86 14.55 -49.01
CA LEU A 12 -31.21 14.46 -47.60
C LEU A 12 -30.12 13.66 -46.85
N SER A 13 -29.29 14.32 -46.05
CA SER A 13 -28.33 13.65 -45.16
C SER A 13 -29.03 13.23 -43.86
N THR A 14 -29.19 11.94 -43.62
CA THR A 14 -29.64 11.41 -42.33
C THR A 14 -28.52 11.53 -41.30
N PHE A 15 -28.65 12.48 -40.38
CA PHE A 15 -27.84 12.55 -39.16
C PHE A 15 -28.23 11.40 -38.23
N THR A 16 -27.39 10.37 -38.15
CA THR A 16 -27.47 9.37 -37.07
C THR A 16 -26.93 10.02 -35.79
N THR A 17 -27.83 10.39 -34.88
CA THR A 17 -27.42 10.77 -33.52
C THR A 17 -26.84 9.54 -32.84
N ALA A 18 -25.52 9.53 -32.63
CA ALA A 18 -24.88 8.58 -31.73
C ALA A 18 -25.47 8.82 -30.34
N VAL A 19 -26.31 7.88 -29.89
CA VAL A 19 -26.73 7.80 -28.49
C VAL A 19 -25.47 7.39 -27.72
N TRP A 20 -24.83 8.37 -27.08
CA TRP A 20 -23.89 8.08 -26.01
C TRP A 20 -24.71 7.41 -24.93
N ALA A 21 -24.54 6.11 -24.76
CA ALA A 21 -24.97 5.47 -23.52
C ALA A 21 -24.20 6.18 -22.41
N GLU A 22 -24.91 6.96 -21.59
CA GLU A 22 -24.40 7.35 -20.29
C GLU A 22 -24.05 6.05 -19.58
N LEU A 23 -22.76 5.78 -19.44
CA LEU A 23 -22.30 4.74 -18.56
C LEU A 23 -22.76 5.18 -17.18
N ASN A 24 -23.87 4.61 -16.72
CA ASN A 24 -24.38 4.77 -15.37
C ASN A 24 -23.31 4.19 -14.43
N CYS A 25 -22.29 4.99 -14.11
CA CYS A 25 -21.28 4.72 -13.10
C CYS A 25 -21.97 4.81 -11.72
N THR A 26 -22.80 3.82 -11.41
CA THR A 26 -23.61 3.78 -10.19
C THR A 26 -22.80 3.41 -8.96
N ALA A 27 -21.68 2.71 -9.13
CA ALA A 27 -20.79 2.36 -8.02
C ALA A 27 -19.84 3.52 -7.71
N VAL A 28 -20.09 4.17 -6.57
CA VAL A 28 -19.27 5.25 -6.01
C VAL A 28 -18.00 4.65 -5.41
N PRO A 29 -16.82 5.30 -5.54
CA PRO A 29 -15.61 4.86 -4.85
C PRO A 29 -15.83 4.75 -3.34
N ILE A 30 -15.27 3.71 -2.73
CA ILE A 30 -15.31 3.50 -1.29
C ILE A 30 -14.12 4.21 -0.67
N SER A 31 -14.33 5.03 0.36
CA SER A 31 -13.25 5.70 1.07
C SER A 31 -13.10 5.14 2.49
N LEU A 32 -11.94 4.55 2.78
CA LEU A 32 -11.58 4.03 4.10
C LEU A 32 -10.59 4.98 4.78
N ALA A 33 -10.87 5.37 6.02
CA ALA A 33 -9.95 6.24 6.76
C ALA A 33 -8.61 5.54 7.04
N VAL A 34 -7.51 6.26 6.80
CA VAL A 34 -6.17 5.89 7.26
C VAL A 34 -5.86 6.72 8.51
N ALA A 35 -6.15 6.14 9.66
CA ALA A 35 -6.20 6.85 10.93
C ALA A 35 -5.75 5.96 12.10
N ASN A 36 -5.61 6.55 13.29
CA ASN A 36 -5.40 5.78 14.51
C ASN A 36 -6.64 4.95 14.86
N SER A 37 -6.52 3.63 14.79
CA SER A 37 -7.57 2.69 15.18
C SER A 37 -7.14 1.85 16.38
N THR A 38 -8.12 1.38 17.15
CA THR A 38 -7.87 0.58 18.36
C THR A 38 -7.95 -0.91 18.03
N LEU A 39 -6.84 -1.62 18.24
CA LEU A 39 -6.73 -3.06 18.04
C LEU A 39 -7.50 -3.85 19.12
N SER A 40 -7.70 -5.16 18.92
CA SER A 40 -8.28 -6.04 19.96
C SER A 40 -7.50 -6.01 21.28
N SER A 41 -6.20 -5.74 21.24
CA SER A 41 -5.35 -5.58 22.42
C SER A 41 -5.56 -4.27 23.19
N GLY A 42 -6.38 -3.35 22.68
CA GLY A 42 -6.59 -2.01 23.24
C GLY A 42 -5.52 -0.98 22.85
N VAL A 43 -4.45 -1.39 22.17
CA VAL A 43 -3.42 -0.46 21.68
C VAL A 43 -3.89 0.22 20.39
N LYS A 44 -3.47 1.47 20.18
CA LYS A 44 -3.75 2.21 18.96
C LYS A 44 -2.64 2.04 17.92
N ARG A 45 -3.02 1.93 16.66
CA ARG A 45 -2.10 1.95 15.51
C ARG A 45 -2.74 2.71 14.36
N ARG A 46 -1.92 3.45 13.61
CA ARG A 46 -2.33 4.09 12.36
C ARG A 46 -2.41 3.08 11.21
N GLY A 47 -3.48 3.13 10.44
CA GLY A 47 -3.69 2.30 9.26
C GLY A 47 -5.17 2.24 8.88
N VAL A 48 -5.53 1.27 8.05
CA VAL A 48 -6.93 1.01 7.68
C VAL A 48 -7.56 0.10 8.73
N ALA A 49 -8.60 0.61 9.39
CA ALA A 49 -9.34 -0.15 10.38
C ALA A 49 -10.17 -1.26 9.71
N VAL A 50 -9.93 -2.50 10.10
CA VAL A 50 -10.72 -3.64 9.63
C VAL A 50 -11.05 -4.56 10.81
N THR A 51 -12.10 -5.36 10.66
CA THR A 51 -12.35 -6.48 11.54
C THR A 51 -12.37 -7.80 10.79
N LEU A 52 -11.88 -8.85 11.45
CA LEU A 52 -11.85 -10.20 10.92
C LEU A 52 -12.49 -11.16 11.93
N GLY A 53 -13.32 -12.09 11.45
CA GLY A 53 -13.86 -13.16 12.28
C GLY A 53 -15.19 -12.89 12.96
N THR A 54 -15.71 -13.93 13.60
CA THR A 54 -16.91 -13.86 14.44
C THR A 54 -16.65 -14.58 15.77
N PRO A 55 -16.67 -13.88 16.93
CA PRO A 55 -16.87 -12.44 17.07
C PRO A 55 -15.77 -11.59 16.39
N PRO A 56 -16.07 -10.35 15.95
CA PRO A 56 -15.12 -9.50 15.25
C PRO A 56 -13.86 -9.17 16.08
N GLN A 57 -12.69 -9.49 15.53
CA GLN A 57 -11.39 -9.07 16.06
C GLN A 57 -10.90 -7.84 15.28
N LYS A 58 -10.34 -6.84 15.96
CA LYS A 58 -9.99 -5.52 15.41
C LYS A 58 -8.52 -5.42 15.00
N PHE A 59 -8.29 -4.90 13.80
CA PHE A 59 -6.99 -4.75 13.17
C PHE A 59 -6.80 -3.37 12.57
N SER A 60 -5.53 -3.03 12.32
CA SER A 60 -5.11 -1.84 11.59
C SER A 60 -4.09 -2.25 10.54
N LEU A 61 -4.54 -2.39 9.30
CA LEU A 61 -3.72 -2.90 8.20
C LEU A 61 -3.04 -1.77 7.43
N THR A 62 -1.89 -2.08 6.82
CA THR A 62 -1.21 -1.20 5.86
C THR A 62 -1.56 -1.58 4.43
N VAL A 63 -1.45 -0.63 3.50
CA VAL A 63 -1.64 -0.90 2.07
C VAL A 63 -0.38 -1.54 1.49
N ALA A 64 -0.53 -2.66 0.80
CA ALA A 64 0.57 -3.32 0.09
C ALA A 64 0.34 -3.34 -1.42
N ALA A 65 1.19 -2.66 -2.17
CA ALA A 65 1.13 -2.62 -3.63
C ALA A 65 1.80 -3.84 -4.30
N THR A 66 2.55 -4.63 -3.56
CA THR A 66 3.30 -5.81 -4.06
C THR A 66 2.58 -7.13 -3.83
N TYR A 67 1.54 -7.15 -2.99
CA TYR A 67 0.78 -8.36 -2.67
C TYR A 67 -0.65 -8.28 -3.20
N ASN A 68 -1.17 -9.42 -3.64
CA ASN A 68 -2.52 -9.52 -4.20
C ASN A 68 -3.57 -9.88 -3.14
N ASN A 69 -3.19 -10.68 -2.15
CA ASN A 69 -4.09 -11.11 -1.08
C ASN A 69 -3.95 -10.26 0.18
N THR A 70 -5.00 -10.28 1.01
CA THR A 70 -4.96 -9.70 2.35
C THR A 70 -4.34 -10.68 3.32
N TYR A 71 -3.39 -10.22 4.14
CA TYR A 71 -2.71 -11.04 5.13
C TYR A 71 -2.87 -10.46 6.53
N PHE A 72 -3.04 -11.35 7.50
CA PHE A 72 -3.09 -11.03 8.92
C PHE A 72 -1.97 -11.76 9.64
N GLN A 73 -1.49 -11.16 10.73
CA GLN A 73 -0.59 -11.86 11.63
C GLN A 73 -1.36 -12.93 12.41
N GLU A 74 -0.88 -14.16 12.41
CA GLU A 74 -1.45 -15.20 13.26
C GLU A 74 -1.10 -14.96 14.74
N GLY A 75 -2.08 -15.17 15.62
CA GLY A 75 -1.90 -15.32 17.05
C GLY A 75 -1.94 -16.79 17.51
N PRO A 76 -1.42 -17.12 18.70
CA PRO A 76 -0.75 -16.23 19.65
C PRO A 76 0.62 -15.76 19.15
N VAL A 77 1.17 -14.72 19.76
CA VAL A 77 2.52 -14.25 19.41
C VAL A 77 3.57 -15.23 19.93
N THR A 78 4.44 -15.70 19.05
CA THR A 78 5.53 -16.64 19.35
C THR A 78 6.87 -16.05 18.89
N LYS A 79 7.99 -16.66 19.29
CA LYS A 79 9.31 -16.27 18.77
C LYS A 79 9.45 -16.48 17.26
N GLU A 80 8.67 -17.39 16.69
CA GLU A 80 8.72 -17.73 15.27
C GLU A 80 8.02 -16.68 14.41
N ASN A 81 6.84 -16.24 14.85
CA ASN A 81 6.05 -15.24 14.13
C ASN A 81 6.45 -13.80 14.51
N CYS A 82 7.15 -13.66 15.63
CA CYS A 82 7.72 -12.42 16.09
C CYS A 82 9.02 -12.65 16.87
N PRO A 83 10.18 -12.59 16.21
CA PRO A 83 11.48 -12.69 16.85
C PRO A 83 11.63 -11.53 17.81
N MET A 84 11.36 -11.80 19.08
CA MET A 84 11.56 -10.88 20.17
C MET A 84 12.94 -11.15 20.76
N ASP A 85 13.76 -10.11 20.86
CA ASP A 85 14.79 -10.09 21.89
C ASP A 85 14.12 -10.24 23.26
N ALA A 86 14.83 -10.78 24.26
CA ALA A 86 14.28 -11.04 25.60
C ALA A 86 13.57 -9.83 26.24
N ASP A 87 13.90 -8.61 25.79
CA ASP A 87 13.37 -7.35 26.28
C ASP A 87 12.18 -6.78 25.46
N THR A 88 11.75 -7.43 24.37
CA THR A 88 10.64 -6.95 23.54
C THR A 88 9.31 -7.53 24.03
N PRO A 89 8.35 -6.71 24.55
CA PRO A 89 7.07 -7.22 25.02
C PRO A 89 6.19 -7.72 23.87
N ALA A 90 5.38 -8.76 24.12
CA ALA A 90 4.36 -9.25 23.19
C ALA A 90 3.47 -8.14 22.62
N ALA A 91 3.11 -7.17 23.46
CA ALA A 91 2.35 -5.99 23.08
C ALA A 91 3.00 -5.17 21.96
N ARG A 92 4.33 -5.02 21.96
CA ARG A 92 5.05 -4.30 20.89
C ARG A 92 4.90 -5.02 19.57
N CYS A 93 4.97 -6.34 19.56
CA CYS A 93 4.76 -7.10 18.34
C CYS A 93 3.33 -6.96 17.81
N ILE A 94 2.32 -7.17 18.66
CA ILE A 94 0.91 -7.01 18.28
C ILE A 94 0.69 -5.62 17.67
N THR A 95 1.27 -4.60 18.30
CA THR A 95 1.20 -3.21 17.82
C THR A 95 1.90 -3.03 16.50
N LEU A 96 3.12 -3.56 16.32
CA LEU A 96 3.88 -3.46 15.08
C LEU A 96 3.24 -4.25 13.93
N LYS A 97 2.56 -5.35 14.22
CA LYS A 97 1.91 -6.20 13.22
C LYS A 97 0.50 -5.73 12.86
N GLY A 98 -0.08 -4.78 13.59
CA GLY A 98 -1.43 -4.28 13.32
C GLY A 98 -2.56 -5.15 13.87
N GLY A 99 -2.26 -5.91 14.92
CA GLY A 99 -3.15 -6.91 15.52
C GLY A 99 -2.64 -8.33 15.28
N VAL A 100 -3.25 -9.30 15.96
CA VAL A 100 -3.05 -10.73 15.74
C VAL A 100 -4.41 -11.41 15.68
N PHE A 101 -4.56 -12.37 14.79
CA PHE A 101 -5.79 -13.11 14.61
C PHE A 101 -5.75 -14.42 15.39
N ASP A 102 -6.67 -14.56 16.33
CA ASP A 102 -6.95 -15.80 17.03
C ASP A 102 -8.01 -16.57 16.24
N ARG A 103 -7.57 -17.55 15.44
CA ARG A 103 -8.45 -18.36 14.60
C ARG A 103 -9.40 -19.23 15.43
N ASP A 104 -8.97 -19.68 16.61
CA ASP A 104 -9.75 -20.58 17.46
C ASP A 104 -10.87 -19.83 18.18
N ALA A 105 -10.70 -18.52 18.38
CA ALA A 105 -11.74 -17.64 18.86
C ALA A 105 -12.81 -17.29 17.80
N SER A 106 -12.55 -17.54 16.51
CA SER A 106 -13.52 -17.25 15.43
C SER A 106 -14.30 -18.50 15.03
N PHE A 107 -15.62 -18.50 15.22
CA PHE A 107 -16.47 -19.64 14.82
C PHE A 107 -16.82 -19.65 13.33
N THR A 108 -16.43 -18.63 12.57
CA THR A 108 -16.60 -18.55 11.11
C THR A 108 -15.32 -18.84 10.33
N TRP A 109 -14.22 -19.18 11.03
CA TRP A 109 -12.96 -19.53 10.37
C TRP A 109 -13.11 -20.83 9.57
N LEU A 110 -12.81 -20.76 8.27
CA LEU A 110 -12.83 -21.91 7.36
C LEU A 110 -11.44 -22.13 6.78
N PRO A 111 -10.64 -23.08 7.30
CA PRO A 111 -9.30 -23.34 6.78
C PRO A 111 -9.34 -23.84 5.34
N GLN A 112 -8.38 -23.41 4.53
CA GLN A 112 -8.25 -23.80 3.12
C GLN A 112 -6.87 -24.38 2.83
N THR A 113 -6.81 -25.33 1.91
CA THR A 113 -5.55 -25.77 1.28
C THR A 113 -5.17 -24.81 0.16
N LYS A 114 -3.92 -24.87 -0.30
CA LYS A 114 -3.44 -24.13 -1.48
C LYS A 114 -4.32 -24.37 -2.72
N GLN A 115 -4.80 -25.60 -2.92
CA GLN A 115 -5.63 -25.97 -4.07
C GLN A 115 -7.07 -25.42 -3.96
N SER A 116 -7.58 -25.26 -2.75
CA SER A 116 -8.93 -24.76 -2.49
C SER A 116 -9.00 -23.24 -2.27
N PHE A 117 -7.85 -22.58 -2.16
CA PHE A 117 -7.78 -21.16 -1.85
C PHE A 117 -8.35 -20.31 -2.98
N ARG A 118 -9.25 -19.38 -2.63
CA ARG A 118 -10.01 -18.58 -3.60
C ARG A 118 -9.44 -17.19 -3.87
N GLY A 119 -8.35 -16.82 -3.21
CA GLY A 119 -7.63 -15.59 -3.54
C GLY A 119 -6.61 -15.82 -4.66
N SER A 120 -5.87 -14.76 -4.97
CA SER A 120 -4.85 -14.77 -6.04
C SER A 120 -3.77 -15.81 -5.76
N SER A 121 -3.48 -16.65 -6.75
CA SER A 121 -2.44 -17.68 -6.63
C SER A 121 -1.02 -17.11 -6.77
N GLN A 122 -0.90 -15.85 -7.22
CA GLN A 122 0.37 -15.23 -7.61
C GLN A 122 1.30 -14.93 -6.45
N ASP A 123 0.75 -14.79 -5.24
CA ASP A 123 1.55 -14.57 -4.04
C ASP A 123 2.27 -15.84 -3.57
N PHE A 124 1.80 -17.03 -3.98
CA PHE A 124 2.28 -18.32 -3.48
C PHE A 124 3.53 -18.88 -4.18
N ASN A 125 4.18 -18.08 -5.02
CA ASN A 125 5.51 -18.41 -5.54
C ASN A 125 6.65 -17.79 -4.67
N THR A 126 6.29 -17.17 -3.55
CA THR A 126 7.22 -16.51 -2.62
C THR A 126 7.30 -17.25 -1.29
N VAL A 127 8.06 -16.72 -0.32
CA VAL A 127 8.12 -17.19 1.09
C VAL A 127 6.71 -17.38 1.70
N LEU A 128 5.70 -16.71 1.13
CA LEU A 128 4.30 -16.80 1.55
C LEU A 128 3.64 -18.17 1.28
N ASP A 129 4.24 -19.06 0.49
CA ASP A 129 3.65 -20.39 0.22
C ASP A 129 3.50 -21.26 1.46
N THR A 130 4.26 -20.95 2.51
CA THR A 130 4.25 -21.70 3.78
C THR A 130 3.17 -21.23 4.76
N PHE A 131 2.40 -20.21 4.40
CA PHE A 131 1.41 -19.64 5.30
C PHE A 131 0.07 -20.34 5.30
N ASP A 132 -0.53 -20.36 6.48
CA ASP A 132 -1.89 -20.82 6.66
C ASP A 132 -2.85 -19.87 5.96
N ARG A 133 -4.00 -20.39 5.56
CA ARG A 133 -4.97 -19.66 4.76
C ARG A 133 -6.37 -20.19 5.01
N GLY A 134 -7.34 -19.34 4.76
CA GLY A 134 -8.74 -19.69 4.97
C GLY A 134 -9.67 -18.62 4.46
N GLN A 135 -10.95 -18.84 4.72
CA GLN A 135 -11.99 -17.87 4.49
C GLN A 135 -12.55 -17.36 5.81
N GLU A 136 -12.94 -16.10 5.80
CA GLU A 136 -13.45 -15.45 6.99
C GLU A 136 -14.37 -14.27 6.65
N VAL A 137 -15.05 -13.73 7.65
CA VAL A 137 -15.81 -12.48 7.55
C VAL A 137 -14.84 -11.29 7.71
N LEU A 138 -14.57 -10.58 6.62
CA LEU A 138 -13.80 -9.33 6.62
C LEU A 138 -14.77 -8.14 6.59
N SER A 139 -14.62 -7.19 7.52
CA SER A 139 -15.49 -6.00 7.56
C SER A 139 -14.71 -4.70 7.75
N THR A 140 -15.30 -3.62 7.25
CA THR A 140 -14.89 -2.23 7.45
C THR A 140 -16.13 -1.39 7.82
N SER A 141 -16.01 -0.06 7.87
CA SER A 141 -17.18 0.82 7.98
C SER A 141 -18.06 0.82 6.73
N GLU A 142 -17.49 0.48 5.57
CA GLU A 142 -18.13 0.64 4.26
C GLU A 142 -18.62 -0.68 3.65
N PHE A 143 -18.04 -1.81 4.07
CA PHE A 143 -18.42 -3.10 3.53
C PHE A 143 -18.21 -4.25 4.51
N ASN A 144 -18.94 -5.33 4.27
CA ASN A 144 -18.78 -6.63 4.89
C ASN A 144 -18.66 -7.67 3.76
N LEU A 145 -17.63 -8.52 3.81
CA LEU A 145 -17.36 -9.60 2.87
C LEU A 145 -17.37 -10.92 3.63
N THR A 146 -18.31 -11.79 3.27
CA THR A 146 -18.40 -13.14 3.84
C THR A 146 -17.58 -14.14 3.03
N ASN A 147 -17.00 -15.14 3.69
CA ASN A 147 -16.15 -16.14 3.05
C ASN A 147 -14.97 -15.52 2.25
N TYR A 148 -14.48 -14.36 2.69
CA TYR A 148 -13.39 -13.66 2.03
C TYR A 148 -12.07 -14.41 2.29
N PRO A 149 -11.29 -14.73 1.25
CA PRO A 149 -10.03 -15.46 1.41
C PRO A 149 -8.95 -14.57 2.04
N VAL A 150 -8.28 -15.08 3.06
CA VAL A 150 -7.19 -14.40 3.78
C VAL A 150 -6.01 -15.34 4.02
N GLY A 151 -4.80 -14.78 4.04
CA GLY A 151 -3.59 -15.48 4.47
C GLY A 151 -3.20 -15.13 5.91
N LEU A 152 -2.55 -16.06 6.59
CA LEU A 152 -2.08 -15.91 7.98
C LEU A 152 -0.56 -16.04 8.07
N LEU A 153 0.09 -14.95 8.45
CA LEU A 153 1.55 -14.88 8.63
C LEU A 153 1.91 -15.59 9.94
N SER A 154 2.22 -16.87 9.86
CA SER A 154 2.57 -17.72 11.02
C SER A 154 4.07 -17.70 11.37
N LYS A 155 4.90 -17.07 10.54
CA LYS A 155 6.36 -16.97 10.69
C LYS A 155 6.86 -15.60 10.25
N TYR A 156 7.93 -15.15 10.87
CA TYR A 156 8.63 -13.93 10.48
C TYR A 156 9.38 -14.14 9.17
N THR A 157 9.14 -13.25 8.20
CA THR A 157 9.71 -13.36 6.86
C THR A 157 11.01 -12.56 6.68
N GLY A 158 11.59 -12.00 7.74
CA GLY A 158 12.76 -11.12 7.62
C GLY A 158 12.41 -9.68 7.25
N ASP A 159 11.25 -9.47 6.63
CA ASP A 159 10.85 -8.18 6.09
C ASP A 159 10.21 -7.29 7.16
N ALA A 160 10.70 -6.05 7.28
CA ALA A 160 10.06 -5.00 8.07
C ALA A 160 8.62 -4.72 7.59
N ALA A 161 8.26 -5.16 6.38
CA ALA A 161 6.93 -5.13 5.80
C ALA A 161 5.99 -6.26 6.27
N ALA A 162 6.43 -7.19 7.12
CA ALA A 162 5.61 -8.31 7.62
C ALA A 162 4.56 -7.86 8.65
N HIS A 163 3.78 -6.82 8.36
CA HIS A 163 2.62 -6.38 9.12
C HIS A 163 1.35 -6.94 8.46
N GLY A 164 0.22 -6.89 9.16
CA GLY A 164 -1.07 -7.09 8.54
C GLY A 164 -1.26 -6.10 7.38
N MET A 165 -1.68 -6.62 6.23
CA MET A 165 -1.65 -5.89 4.96
C MET A 165 -2.88 -6.13 4.12
N LEU A 166 -3.35 -5.08 3.47
CA LEU A 166 -4.33 -5.12 2.38
C LEU A 166 -3.57 -5.26 1.06
N GLY A 167 -3.70 -6.41 0.41
CA GLY A 167 -3.08 -6.65 -0.89
C GLY A 167 -3.83 -5.90 -2.00
N LEU A 168 -3.19 -4.89 -2.58
CA LEU A 168 -3.75 -4.02 -3.64
C LEU A 168 -2.87 -4.02 -4.91
N SER A 169 -2.14 -5.11 -5.16
CA SER A 169 -1.41 -5.30 -6.42
C SER A 169 -2.38 -5.59 -7.60
N LEU A 170 -1.81 -5.83 -8.78
CA LEU A 170 -2.51 -5.93 -10.07
C LEU A 170 -3.71 -6.89 -10.06
N ASN A 171 -3.60 -8.02 -9.36
CA ASN A 171 -4.65 -9.05 -9.26
C ASN A 171 -5.20 -9.10 -7.82
N SER A 172 -5.46 -7.93 -7.25
CA SER A 172 -5.94 -7.78 -5.88
C SER A 172 -7.25 -8.52 -5.67
N THR A 173 -7.23 -9.50 -4.79
CA THR A 173 -8.44 -10.26 -4.43
C THR A 173 -9.48 -9.38 -3.75
N LEU A 174 -9.07 -8.34 -3.02
CA LEU A 174 -9.99 -7.37 -2.43
C LEU A 174 -10.73 -6.58 -3.52
N LEU A 175 -9.99 -5.97 -4.44
CA LEU A 175 -10.58 -5.14 -5.49
C LEU A 175 -11.48 -5.95 -6.43
N GLU A 176 -11.01 -7.13 -6.85
CA GLU A 176 -11.80 -8.04 -7.68
C GLU A 176 -13.10 -8.47 -6.99
N THR A 177 -13.05 -8.79 -5.69
CA THR A 177 -14.25 -9.14 -4.91
C THR A 177 -15.22 -7.96 -4.84
N LEU A 178 -14.74 -6.75 -4.57
CA LEU A 178 -15.58 -5.56 -4.47
C LEU A 178 -16.21 -5.20 -5.83
N VAL A 179 -15.50 -5.36 -6.94
CA VAL A 179 -16.07 -5.19 -8.28
C VAL A 179 -17.12 -6.27 -8.57
N ALA A 180 -16.83 -7.53 -8.26
CA ALA A 180 -17.75 -8.64 -8.47
C ALA A 180 -19.05 -8.51 -7.67
N GLU A 181 -18.98 -7.93 -6.46
CA GLU A 181 -20.15 -7.60 -5.63
C GLU A 181 -20.84 -6.28 -6.03
N GLY A 182 -20.35 -5.58 -7.06
CA GLY A 182 -20.90 -4.30 -7.52
C GLY A 182 -20.70 -3.14 -6.54
N LYS A 183 -19.76 -3.26 -5.59
CA LYS A 183 -19.47 -2.26 -4.55
C LYS A 183 -18.58 -1.12 -5.06
N ILE A 184 -17.72 -1.40 -6.04
CA ILE A 184 -16.89 -0.41 -6.73
C ILE A 184 -16.94 -0.65 -8.25
N SER A 185 -16.65 0.38 -9.04
CA SER A 185 -16.74 0.33 -10.51
C SER A 185 -15.44 -0.12 -11.22
N SER A 186 -14.31 -0.15 -10.51
CA SER A 186 -13.02 -0.51 -11.10
C SER A 186 -12.04 -1.10 -10.08
N ASN A 187 -11.06 -1.87 -10.57
CA ASN A 187 -9.94 -2.40 -9.77
C ASN A 187 -8.84 -1.35 -9.50
N SER A 188 -9.24 -0.09 -9.27
CA SER A 188 -8.31 1.00 -8.98
C SER A 188 -8.32 1.32 -7.49
N TRP A 189 -7.25 1.95 -7.03
CA TRP A 189 -7.19 2.50 -5.68
C TRP A 189 -6.30 3.74 -5.66
N ALA A 190 -6.51 4.58 -4.66
CA ALA A 190 -5.69 5.75 -4.37
C ALA A 190 -5.44 5.85 -2.88
N LEU A 191 -4.25 6.33 -2.50
CA LEU A 191 -3.86 6.47 -1.11
C LEU A 191 -3.40 7.90 -0.84
N ASP A 192 -4.10 8.55 0.08
CA ASP A 192 -3.62 9.68 0.87
C ASP A 192 -3.27 9.13 2.26
N TYR A 193 -1.99 9.16 2.65
CA TYR A 193 -1.58 8.67 3.97
C TYR A 193 -1.95 9.64 5.10
N GLY A 194 -2.32 10.87 4.76
CA GLY A 194 -2.49 11.98 5.69
C GLY A 194 -1.16 12.48 6.26
N TRP A 195 -1.24 13.18 7.39
CA TRP A 195 -0.07 13.75 8.08
C TRP A 195 0.05 13.19 9.49
N SER A 196 1.21 12.61 9.79
CA SER A 196 1.61 12.20 11.14
C SER A 196 2.99 12.79 11.47
N GLY A 197 3.02 14.08 11.75
CA GLY A 197 4.23 14.81 12.16
C GLY A 197 4.44 14.85 13.68
N TYR A 198 5.50 15.54 14.09
CA TYR A 198 5.85 15.76 15.49
C TYR A 198 4.85 16.69 16.21
N ASP A 199 4.19 17.59 15.47
CA ASP A 199 3.18 18.48 16.03
C ASP A 199 1.82 17.79 16.24
N SER A 200 0.97 18.39 17.06
CA SER A 200 -0.36 17.87 17.39
C SER A 200 -1.38 17.99 16.24
N THR A 201 -0.96 18.43 15.06
CA THR A 201 -1.83 18.61 13.89
C THR A 201 -1.86 17.34 13.04
N TRP A 202 -2.37 16.25 13.60
CA TRP A 202 -2.53 15.00 12.86
C TRP A 202 -3.70 15.14 11.90
N VAL A 203 -3.49 14.72 10.65
CA VAL A 203 -4.52 14.72 9.61
C VAL A 203 -4.73 13.28 9.18
N ASP A 204 -5.96 12.79 9.29
CA ASP A 204 -6.30 11.44 8.83
C ASP A 204 -6.26 11.36 7.31
N GLY A 205 -5.64 10.28 6.82
CA GLY A 205 -5.59 9.97 5.41
C GLY A 205 -6.83 9.22 4.93
N ALA A 206 -6.81 8.80 3.67
CA ALA A 206 -7.85 8.02 3.03
C ALA A 206 -7.27 7.02 2.04
N LEU A 207 -7.74 5.78 2.11
CA LEU A 207 -7.62 4.78 1.06
C LEU A 207 -8.93 4.76 0.29
N THR A 208 -8.89 5.23 -0.96
CA THR A 208 -10.04 5.19 -1.87
C THR A 208 -9.94 3.96 -2.76
N LEU A 209 -10.98 3.13 -2.80
CA LEU A 209 -11.11 1.94 -3.64
C LEU A 209 -12.11 2.22 -4.75
N GLY A 210 -11.80 1.83 -5.98
CA GLY A 210 -12.64 2.11 -7.16
C GLY A 210 -12.46 3.50 -7.76
N GLY A 211 -11.39 4.22 -7.41
CA GLY A 211 -11.11 5.54 -7.95
C GLY A 211 -10.12 6.33 -7.10
N TYR A 212 -10.27 7.65 -7.12
CA TYR A 212 -9.51 8.58 -6.29
C TYR A 212 -10.40 9.72 -5.79
N ASP A 213 -10.00 10.38 -4.71
CA ASP A 213 -10.68 11.56 -4.18
C ASP A 213 -9.93 12.83 -4.60
N LYS A 214 -10.51 13.61 -5.52
CA LYS A 214 -9.90 14.85 -6.04
C LYS A 214 -9.74 15.93 -4.96
N SER A 215 -10.50 15.88 -3.86
CA SER A 215 -10.35 16.84 -2.77
C SER A 215 -9.07 16.65 -1.96
N ARG A 216 -8.36 15.53 -2.13
CA ARG A 216 -7.15 15.17 -1.39
C ARG A 216 -5.84 15.64 -2.02
N PHE A 217 -5.88 16.21 -3.23
CA PHE A 217 -4.68 16.74 -3.89
C PHE A 217 -4.97 18.00 -4.68
N GLN A 218 -3.91 18.73 -5.00
CA GLN A 218 -3.95 19.92 -5.85
C GLN A 218 -3.13 19.66 -7.11
N GLY A 219 -3.48 20.35 -8.20
CA GLY A 219 -2.80 20.22 -9.49
C GLY A 219 -3.30 19.04 -10.31
N ASP A 220 -2.51 18.72 -11.34
CA ASP A 220 -2.84 17.69 -12.33
C ASP A 220 -2.30 16.32 -11.93
N LEU A 221 -2.95 15.27 -12.41
CA LEU A 221 -2.44 13.90 -12.30
C LEU A 221 -1.34 13.70 -13.33
N TYR A 222 -0.23 13.10 -12.90
CA TYR A 222 0.87 12.69 -13.76
C TYR A 222 0.76 11.19 -14.03
N PRO A 223 0.23 10.77 -15.19
CA PRO A 223 0.11 9.36 -15.50
C PRO A 223 1.49 8.75 -15.72
N GLN A 224 1.71 7.58 -15.15
CA GLN A 224 2.88 6.76 -15.42
C GLN A 224 2.42 5.32 -15.67
N ASP A 225 2.92 4.74 -16.75
CA ASP A 225 2.67 3.34 -17.08
C ASP A 225 3.70 2.46 -16.40
N PHE A 226 3.23 1.41 -15.73
CA PHE A 226 4.09 0.40 -15.11
C PHE A 226 4.10 -0.85 -15.99
N SER A 227 5.28 -1.40 -16.25
CA SER A 227 5.41 -2.60 -17.07
C SER A 227 4.91 -3.82 -16.30
N ILE A 228 3.99 -4.56 -16.92
CA ILE A 228 3.59 -5.90 -16.49
C ILE A 228 4.55 -6.89 -17.14
N GLN A 229 5.14 -7.77 -16.36
CA GLN A 229 6.01 -8.84 -16.86
C GLN A 229 5.21 -9.81 -17.74
N SER A 230 5.89 -10.57 -18.60
CA SER A 230 5.25 -11.50 -19.54
C SER A 230 4.42 -12.60 -18.88
N ASN A 231 4.66 -12.89 -17.61
CA ASN A 231 3.89 -13.81 -16.78
C ASN A 231 2.63 -13.17 -16.15
N GLY A 232 2.30 -11.92 -16.51
CA GLY A 232 1.14 -11.19 -15.98
C GLY A 232 1.35 -10.66 -14.55
N GLN A 233 2.59 -10.57 -14.09
CA GLN A 233 2.93 -10.09 -12.75
C GLN A 233 3.63 -8.73 -12.80
N VAL A 234 3.48 -7.94 -11.75
CA VAL A 234 4.37 -6.81 -11.48
C VAL A 234 5.62 -7.31 -10.77
N ASP A 235 6.67 -6.49 -10.78
CA ASP A 235 7.83 -6.71 -9.93
C ASP A 235 7.37 -6.84 -8.46
N GLN A 236 7.55 -8.03 -7.87
CA GLN A 236 7.10 -8.33 -6.51
C GLN A 236 7.90 -7.59 -5.44
N GLU A 237 9.08 -7.08 -5.78
CA GLU A 237 9.88 -6.22 -4.91
C GLU A 237 9.50 -4.74 -5.09
N CYS A 238 9.02 -4.37 -6.28
CA CYS A 238 8.86 -2.97 -6.69
C CYS A 238 7.72 -2.74 -7.68
N ALA A 239 6.47 -2.98 -7.26
CA ALA A 239 5.30 -2.89 -8.13
C ALA A 239 5.06 -1.48 -8.69
N LEU A 240 5.25 -0.45 -7.86
CA LEU A 240 5.08 0.96 -8.23
C LEU A 240 6.44 1.60 -8.45
N LYS A 241 7.02 1.37 -9.63
CA LYS A 241 8.37 1.81 -9.98
C LYS A 241 8.36 3.17 -10.68
N VAL A 242 9.04 4.15 -10.10
CA VAL A 242 9.16 5.51 -10.64
C VAL A 242 10.61 5.82 -11.00
N THR A 243 10.81 6.78 -11.91
CA THR A 243 12.15 7.29 -12.25
C THR A 243 12.35 8.63 -11.59
N ILE A 244 13.37 8.73 -10.75
CA ILE A 244 13.80 9.97 -10.11
C ILE A 244 14.94 10.56 -10.95
N GLU A 245 14.66 11.67 -11.63
CA GLU A 245 15.66 12.38 -12.44
C GLU A 245 16.51 13.38 -11.65
N SER A 246 15.98 13.88 -10.52
CA SER A 246 16.67 14.81 -9.63
C SER A 246 16.09 14.70 -8.22
N MET A 247 16.91 14.93 -7.20
CA MET A 247 16.47 14.93 -5.81
C MET A 247 17.25 16.00 -5.05
N VAL A 248 16.58 17.11 -4.74
CA VAL A 248 17.22 18.26 -4.07
C VAL A 248 16.81 18.30 -2.61
N MET A 249 17.78 18.29 -1.71
CA MET A 249 17.57 18.58 -0.30
C MET A 249 17.80 20.06 -0.06
N THR A 250 16.91 20.72 0.70
CA THR A 250 17.07 22.10 1.12
C THR A 250 17.04 22.20 2.64
N ASN A 251 18.00 22.91 3.20
CA ASN A 251 18.09 23.20 4.64
C ASN A 251 18.55 24.65 4.88
N SER A 252 18.83 25.00 6.13
CA SER A 252 19.29 26.34 6.51
C SER A 252 20.62 26.76 5.88
N SER A 253 21.44 25.80 5.44
CA SER A 253 22.73 26.03 4.78
C SER A 253 22.62 26.19 3.27
N GLY A 254 21.46 25.87 2.67
CA GLY A 254 21.20 25.98 1.24
C GLY A 254 20.57 24.72 0.64
N SER A 255 20.66 24.59 -0.68
CA SER A 255 20.17 23.43 -1.43
C SER A 255 21.34 22.59 -1.93
N VAL A 256 21.23 21.27 -1.79
CA VAL A 256 22.19 20.30 -2.32
C VAL A 256 21.46 19.28 -3.17
N ASP A 257 22.05 18.93 -4.31
CA ASP A 257 21.57 17.83 -5.14
C ASP A 257 22.08 16.51 -4.58
N LEU A 258 21.16 15.60 -4.27
CA LEU A 258 21.47 14.24 -3.83
C LEU A 258 21.77 13.31 -5.02
N LEU A 259 21.53 13.75 -6.26
CA LEU A 259 21.81 13.06 -7.51
C LEU A 259 22.72 13.93 -8.40
N PRO A 260 24.00 14.12 -8.04
CA PRO A 260 24.87 15.12 -8.68
C PRO A 260 25.12 14.90 -10.18
N GLY A 261 24.97 13.68 -10.72
CA GLY A 261 25.01 13.44 -12.16
C GLY A 261 23.71 13.76 -12.92
N GLY A 262 22.69 14.31 -12.26
CA GLY A 262 21.41 14.70 -12.84
C GLY A 262 20.74 13.57 -13.64
N LYS A 263 20.18 13.89 -14.81
CA LYS A 263 19.52 12.91 -15.69
C LYS A 263 20.42 11.74 -16.10
N SER A 264 21.74 11.94 -16.16
CA SER A 264 22.68 10.86 -16.49
C SER A 264 22.82 9.81 -15.38
N GLU A 265 22.31 10.11 -14.18
CA GLU A 265 22.29 9.23 -13.01
C GLU A 265 20.88 8.95 -12.49
N ALA A 266 19.84 9.14 -13.33
CA ALA A 266 18.46 8.89 -12.94
C ALA A 266 18.30 7.53 -12.24
N LYS A 267 17.57 7.52 -11.12
CA LYS A 267 17.40 6.33 -10.28
C LYS A 267 16.00 5.76 -10.42
N LEU A 268 15.92 4.44 -10.48
CA LEU A 268 14.66 3.74 -10.27
C LEU A 268 14.37 3.70 -8.77
N ALA A 269 13.15 4.03 -8.37
CA ALA A 269 12.69 3.99 -7.00
C ALA A 269 11.35 3.27 -6.89
N CYS A 270 11.10 2.67 -5.73
CA CYS A 270 9.88 1.95 -5.44
C CYS A 270 9.00 2.80 -4.52
N VAL A 271 7.74 2.99 -4.90
CA VAL A 271 6.72 3.52 -4.00
C VAL A 271 6.10 2.35 -3.25
N THR A 272 6.45 2.20 -1.97
CA THR A 272 6.03 1.06 -1.12
C THR A 272 5.21 1.55 0.08
N PRO A 273 3.87 1.67 -0.04
CA PRO A 273 3.04 2.28 1.00
C PRO A 273 3.03 1.55 2.36
N ASN A 274 3.43 0.28 2.38
CA ASN A 274 3.59 -0.54 3.58
C ASN A 274 4.94 -0.33 4.28
N TYR A 275 5.86 0.42 3.66
CA TYR A 275 7.16 0.72 4.23
C TYR A 275 7.13 2.15 4.82
N PRO A 276 7.36 2.32 6.14
CA PRO A 276 7.13 3.61 6.79
C PRO A 276 8.27 4.63 6.59
N LEU A 277 9.31 4.28 5.83
CA LEU A 277 10.56 5.03 5.76
C LEU A 277 11.01 5.20 4.31
N ILE A 278 11.81 6.24 4.05
CA ILE A 278 12.54 6.37 2.80
C ILE A 278 13.90 5.69 2.98
N THR A 279 14.25 4.83 2.03
CA THR A 279 15.56 4.17 1.96
C THR A 279 16.32 4.76 0.77
N LEU A 280 17.56 5.18 1.01
CA LEU A 280 18.41 5.78 -0.02
C LEU A 280 19.64 4.90 -0.29
N PRO A 281 20.16 4.88 -1.53
CA PRO A 281 21.48 4.37 -1.81
C PRO A 281 22.54 5.02 -0.91
N GLY A 282 23.54 4.26 -0.46
CA GLY A 282 24.54 4.71 0.52
C GLY A 282 25.19 6.05 0.15
N THR A 283 25.56 6.25 -1.12
CA THR A 283 26.16 7.50 -1.58
C THR A 283 25.23 8.71 -1.48
N MET A 284 23.94 8.55 -1.82
CA MET A 284 22.94 9.61 -1.66
C MET A 284 22.69 9.91 -0.19
N PHE A 285 22.64 8.85 0.63
CA PHE A 285 22.48 8.94 2.06
C PHE A 285 23.65 9.66 2.73
N ASP A 286 24.89 9.41 2.30
CA ASP A 286 26.08 10.11 2.80
C ASP A 286 26.03 11.61 2.52
N ILE A 287 25.63 12.01 1.30
CA ILE A 287 25.44 13.42 0.94
C ILE A 287 24.36 14.04 1.85
N PHE A 288 23.23 13.36 2.00
CA PHE A 288 22.15 13.80 2.90
C PHE A 288 22.67 13.98 4.33
N ASN A 289 23.34 12.97 4.88
CA ASN A 289 23.79 12.92 6.27
C ASN A 289 24.84 14.02 6.56
N GLN A 290 25.81 14.20 5.66
CA GLN A 290 26.83 15.25 5.78
C GLN A 290 26.20 16.65 5.81
N ASN A 291 25.22 16.90 4.95
CA ASN A 291 24.59 18.21 4.84
C ASN A 291 23.56 18.47 5.95
N MET A 292 23.08 17.44 6.65
CA MET A 292 22.19 17.56 7.81
C MET A 292 22.93 17.58 9.15
N ASN A 293 24.26 17.63 9.16
CA ASN A 293 25.08 17.48 10.36
C ASN A 293 24.75 16.18 11.14
N GLY A 294 24.27 15.15 10.44
CA GLY A 294 23.89 13.89 11.06
C GLY A 294 25.11 13.10 11.51
N LYS A 295 24.92 12.30 12.56
CA LYS A 295 25.97 11.47 13.14
C LYS A 295 25.53 10.01 13.10
N TYR A 296 26.37 9.16 12.51
CA TYR A 296 26.23 7.72 12.65
C TYR A 296 26.35 7.35 14.12
N SER A 297 25.41 6.53 14.61
CA SER A 297 25.47 5.96 15.96
C SER A 297 26.07 4.57 15.87
N ASP A 298 27.18 4.33 16.56
CA ASP A 298 27.83 3.01 16.67
C ASP A 298 27.03 2.03 17.53
N ASP A 299 26.06 2.53 18.30
CA ASP A 299 25.16 1.76 19.16
C ASP A 299 23.70 2.00 18.78
N LYS A 300 22.97 0.90 18.56
CA LYS A 300 21.51 0.66 18.51
C LYS A 300 20.59 1.75 17.92
N ARG A 301 19.59 1.28 17.16
CA ARG A 301 18.44 2.02 16.59
C ARG A 301 18.11 3.33 17.32
N SER A 302 18.20 4.43 16.58
CA SER A 302 17.66 5.73 16.98
C SER A 302 16.14 5.70 17.23
N VAL A 303 15.71 6.40 18.28
CA VAL A 303 14.32 6.47 18.78
C VAL A 303 13.61 7.78 18.43
N GLY A 304 13.97 8.43 17.32
CA GLY A 304 13.49 9.78 16.92
C GLY A 304 12.54 9.82 15.71
N ALA A 305 11.94 11.01 15.47
CA ALA A 305 10.78 11.27 14.60
C ALA A 305 11.02 11.24 13.08
N PHE A 306 12.25 11.02 12.62
CA PHE A 306 12.57 10.85 11.20
C PHE A 306 13.50 9.64 11.04
N TYR A 307 13.08 8.67 10.26
CA TYR A 307 13.92 7.52 9.91
C TYR A 307 14.29 7.61 8.43
N LEU A 308 15.59 7.58 8.15
CA LEU A 308 16.13 7.28 6.84
C LEU A 308 17.06 6.09 7.01
N TRP A 309 16.92 5.07 6.15
CA TRP A 309 17.84 3.92 6.13
C TRP A 309 18.83 4.09 4.99
N GLY A 310 20.11 3.96 5.31
CA GLY A 310 21.17 3.71 4.34
C GLY A 310 21.56 2.24 4.42
N PHE A 311 21.48 1.51 3.31
CA PHE A 311 22.16 0.23 3.17
C PHE A 311 23.56 0.51 2.61
N VAL A 312 24.59 0.18 3.39
CA VAL A 312 25.95 0.03 2.89
C VAL A 312 26.10 -1.43 2.44
N ASP A 313 26.86 -1.68 1.37
CA ASP A 313 27.08 -3.00 0.72
C ASP A 313 27.59 -4.14 1.65
N SER A 314 27.72 -3.90 2.96
CA SER A 314 28.07 -4.89 3.99
C SER A 314 26.88 -5.49 4.75
N GLY A 315 25.64 -5.22 4.35
CA GLY A 315 24.44 -5.86 4.91
C GLY A 315 24.12 -5.49 6.37
N THR A 316 24.74 -4.43 6.89
CA THR A 316 24.50 -3.92 8.25
C THR A 316 23.70 -2.62 8.18
N PRO A 317 22.46 -2.59 8.67
CA PRO A 317 21.67 -1.35 8.65
C PRO A 317 22.07 -0.39 9.76
N TYR A 318 22.24 0.88 9.40
CA TYR A 318 22.42 1.98 10.36
C TYR A 318 21.13 2.80 10.46
N ALA A 319 20.78 3.22 11.68
CA ALA A 319 19.71 4.18 11.93
C ALA A 319 20.33 5.48 12.45
N LEU A 320 19.87 6.63 11.96
CA LEU A 320 20.31 7.95 12.43
C LEU A 320 19.35 8.52 13.48
N CYS A 321 19.93 9.19 14.48
CA CYS A 321 19.22 9.97 15.47
C CYS A 321 19.27 11.42 14.99
N PHE A 322 18.13 11.96 14.55
CA PHE A 322 18.00 13.41 14.42
C PHE A 322 17.69 13.98 15.79
N GLN A 323 18.66 14.68 16.39
CA GLN A 323 18.39 15.58 17.49
C GLN A 323 18.30 16.98 16.90
N PHE A 324 17.08 17.41 16.58
CA PHE A 324 16.83 18.82 16.28
C PHE A 324 17.07 19.59 17.59
N ILE A 325 18.05 20.50 17.59
CA ILE A 325 18.24 21.51 18.65
C ILE A 325 17.36 22.70 18.31
#